data_AF-A0A9D3YZR4-F1
#
_entry.id   AF-A0A9D3YZR4-F1
#
_cell.length_a   1.000
_cell.length_b   1.000
_cell.length_c   1.000
_cell.angle_alpha   90.00
_cell.angle_beta   90.00
_cell.angle_gamma   90.00
#
_symmetry.space_group_name_H-M   'P 1'
#
loop_
_entity.id
_entity.type
_entity.pdbx_description
1 polymer ?
#
loop_
_entity_poly.entity_id
_entity_poly.type
_entity_poly.pdbx_seq_one_letter_code
_entity_poly.pdbx_strand_id
1 'polypeptide(L)'
;MDFFEQISTMGTNKNMNYEDLVNVISEIVLLHSKNFHHPFLADLKSGFTYECDTIQHLLMAQIQMSEGWFLASLLQLHQAHSKLTSFGSAAQARETTKRGMFGSTSKTCPPGPPSIPGC
;
A
#
# COMPACT_ATOMS: atom_id res chain seq x y z
N MET A 1 -16.02 -3.11 -17.87
CA MET A 1 -15.12 -4.15 -17.37
C MET A 1 -14.28 -3.49 -16.31
N ASP A 2 -14.16 -4.11 -15.14
CA ASP A 2 -13.34 -3.53 -14.06
C ASP A 2 -11.86 -3.58 -14.42
N PHE A 3 -11.07 -2.58 -14.02
CA PHE A 3 -9.69 -2.40 -14.47
C PHE A 3 -8.81 -3.66 -14.29
N PHE A 4 -8.90 -4.33 -13.14
CA PHE A 4 -8.12 -5.55 -12.88
C PHE A 4 -8.59 -6.75 -13.72
N GLU A 5 -9.87 -6.81 -14.06
CA GLU A 5 -10.42 -7.84 -14.95
C GLU A 5 -9.90 -7.64 -16.38
N GLN A 6 -9.80 -6.37 -16.81
CA GLN A 6 -9.18 -6.00 -18.09
C GLN A 6 -7.71 -6.39 -18.13
N ILE A 7 -6.92 -6.10 -17.07
CA ILE A 7 -5.52 -6.55 -16.97
C ILE A 7 -5.43 -8.06 -17.06
N SER A 8 -6.25 -8.79 -16.30
CA SER A 8 -6.22 -10.26 -16.28
C SER A 8 -6.52 -10.84 -17.66
N THR A 9 -7.52 -10.30 -18.35
CA THR A 9 -7.90 -10.72 -19.70
C THR A 9 -6.79 -10.41 -20.70
N MET A 10 -6.23 -9.20 -20.67
CA MET A 10 -5.14 -8.80 -21.54
C MET A 10 -3.87 -9.64 -21.28
N GLY A 11 -3.59 -10.01 -20.03
CA GLY A 11 -2.42 -10.80 -19.63
C GLY A 11 -2.35 -12.19 -20.25
N THR A 12 -3.47 -12.72 -20.74
CA THR A 12 -3.51 -13.99 -21.48
C THR A 12 -3.14 -13.85 -22.96
N ASN A 13 -3.09 -12.61 -23.48
CA ASN A 13 -2.73 -12.30 -24.86
C ASN A 13 -1.23 -12.02 -24.99
N LYS A 14 -0.60 -12.49 -26.08
CA LYS A 14 0.83 -12.26 -26.34
C LYS A 14 1.20 -10.79 -26.57
N ASN A 15 0.23 -9.97 -26.99
CA ASN A 15 0.44 -8.57 -27.34
C ASN A 15 -0.45 -7.70 -26.43
N MET A 16 0.07 -7.35 -25.25
CA MET A 16 -0.62 -6.40 -24.38
C MET A 16 -0.30 -4.97 -24.78
N ASN A 17 -1.35 -4.15 -24.95
CA ASN A 17 -1.20 -2.71 -25.08
C ASN A 17 -1.21 -2.07 -23.67
N TYR A 18 -0.02 -1.80 -23.15
CA TYR A 18 0.12 -1.17 -21.83
C TYR A 18 -0.26 0.31 -21.82
N GLU A 19 -0.20 1.01 -22.95
CA GLU A 19 -0.58 2.43 -23.03
C GLU A 19 -2.08 2.61 -22.75
N ASP A 20 -2.91 1.71 -23.29
CA ASP A 20 -4.35 1.71 -23.02
C ASP A 20 -4.63 1.56 -21.52
N LEU A 21 -3.92 0.67 -20.83
CA LEU A 21 -4.05 0.48 -19.38
C LEU A 21 -3.61 1.72 -18.59
N VAL A 22 -2.55 2.42 -19.03
CA VAL A 22 -2.12 3.70 -18.43
C VAL A 22 -3.20 4.77 -18.59
N ASN A 23 -3.87 4.81 -19.74
CA ASN A 23 -4.97 5.76 -19.97
C ASN A 23 -6.18 5.45 -19.08
N VAL A 24 -6.58 4.18 -18.98
CA VAL A 24 -7.71 3.75 -18.13
C VAL A 24 -7.44 4.09 -16.65
N ILE A 25 -6.26 3.79 -16.12
CA ILE A 25 -5.96 4.11 -14.71
C ILE A 25 -5.92 5.64 -14.47
N SER A 26 -5.45 6.41 -15.45
CA SER A 26 -5.45 7.88 -15.38
C SER A 26 -6.88 8.45 -15.34
N GLU A 27 -7.78 7.88 -16.13
CA GLU A 27 -9.21 8.24 -16.11
C GLU A 27 -9.86 7.90 -14.76
N ILE A 28 -9.57 6.71 -14.21
CA ILE A 28 -10.07 6.29 -12.90
C ILE A 28 -9.63 7.27 -11.81
N VAL A 29 -8.35 7.67 -11.80
CA VAL A 29 -7.81 8.66 -10.86
C VAL A 29 -8.55 10.00 -11.02
N LEU A 30 -8.72 10.47 -12.25
CA LEU A 30 -9.38 11.75 -12.52
C LEU A 30 -10.85 11.73 -12.08
N LEU A 31 -11.58 10.66 -12.40
CA LEU A 31 -12.98 10.48 -12.06
C LEU A 31 -13.20 10.48 -10.54
N HIS A 32 -12.31 9.85 -9.78
CA HIS A 32 -12.47 9.71 -8.34
C HIS A 32 -11.76 10.79 -7.52
N SER A 33 -10.88 11.60 -8.13
CA SER A 33 -10.13 12.66 -7.45
C SER A 33 -11.01 13.64 -6.64
N LYS A 34 -12.22 13.92 -7.14
CA LYS A 34 -13.22 14.81 -6.54
C LYS A 34 -14.15 14.11 -5.55
N ASN A 35 -14.11 12.80 -5.42
CA ASN A 35 -15.00 12.07 -4.51
C ASN A 35 -14.49 12.05 -3.07
N PHE A 36 -13.25 12.50 -2.84
CA PHE A 36 -12.57 12.46 -1.55
C PHE A 36 -12.45 13.85 -0.87
N HIS A 37 -13.56 14.58 -0.75
CA HIS A 37 -13.57 15.90 -0.10
C HIS A 37 -13.73 15.82 1.44
N HIS A 38 -14.33 14.76 1.96
CA HIS A 38 -14.52 14.62 3.40
C HIS A 38 -13.24 14.15 4.11
N PRO A 39 -12.86 14.77 5.25
CA PRO A 39 -11.68 14.37 6.03
C PRO A 39 -11.70 12.89 6.47
N PHE A 40 -12.90 12.34 6.68
CA PHE A 40 -13.09 10.92 7.03
C PHE A 40 -12.67 9.96 5.90
N LEU A 41 -12.62 10.45 4.66
CA LEU A 41 -12.18 9.69 3.50
C LEU A 41 -10.70 9.89 3.19
N ALA A 42 -9.95 10.65 4.00
CA ALA A 42 -8.55 10.97 3.73
C ALA A 42 -7.66 9.72 3.67
N ASP A 43 -7.85 8.78 4.60
CA ASP A 43 -7.10 7.51 4.62
C ASP A 43 -7.44 6.65 3.39
N LEU A 44 -8.71 6.62 3.00
CA LEU A 44 -9.16 5.91 1.81
C LEU A 44 -8.58 6.54 0.53
N LYS A 45 -8.60 7.87 0.43
CA LYS A 45 -7.99 8.63 -0.66
C LYS A 45 -6.50 8.33 -0.77
N SER A 46 -5.81 8.32 0.37
CA SER A 46 -4.38 8.04 0.44
C SER A 46 -4.08 6.65 -0.10
N GLY A 47 -4.81 5.63 0.37
CA GLY A 47 -4.69 4.26 -0.13
C GLY A 47 -4.99 4.12 -1.62
N PHE A 48 -6.10 4.71 -2.08
CA PHE A 48 -6.50 4.71 -3.49
C PHE A 48 -5.46 5.38 -4.39
N THR A 49 -5.00 6.57 -4.00
CA THR A 49 -3.99 7.33 -4.75
C THR A 49 -2.69 6.53 -4.82
N TYR A 50 -2.28 5.96 -3.69
CA TYR A 50 -1.08 5.16 -3.58
C TYR A 50 -1.14 3.92 -4.49
N GLU A 51 -2.27 3.21 -4.53
CA GLU A 51 -2.47 2.04 -5.39
C GLU A 51 -2.42 2.40 -6.87
N CYS A 52 -3.21 3.39 -7.29
CA CYS A 52 -3.25 3.82 -8.70
C CYS A 52 -1.88 4.31 -9.18
N ASP A 53 -1.20 5.10 -8.37
CA ASP A 53 0.11 5.65 -8.67
C ASP A 53 1.16 4.54 -8.77
N THR A 54 1.13 3.54 -7.89
CA THR A 54 2.03 2.38 -7.98
C THR A 54 1.80 1.57 -9.26
N ILE A 55 0.54 1.31 -9.62
CA ILE A 55 0.16 0.61 -10.86
C ILE A 55 0.66 1.39 -12.08
N GLN A 56 0.50 2.71 -12.10
CA GLN A 56 0.95 3.56 -13.20
C GLN A 56 2.47 3.49 -13.40
N HIS A 57 3.25 3.51 -12.32
CA HIS A 57 4.71 3.33 -12.40
C HIS A 57 5.10 1.98 -12.98
N LEU A 58 4.41 0.90 -12.60
CA LEU A 58 4.67 -0.45 -13.13
C LEU A 58 4.34 -0.57 -14.61
N LEU A 59 3.20 -0.04 -15.04
CA LEU A 59 2.80 -0.03 -16.45
C LEU A 59 3.77 0.81 -17.29
N MET A 60 4.19 1.97 -16.79
CA MET A 60 5.16 2.83 -17.46
C MET A 60 6.53 2.16 -17.58
N ALA A 61 7.01 1.50 -16.52
CA ALA A 61 8.24 0.72 -16.56
C ALA A 61 8.15 -0.36 -17.65
N GLN A 62 7.01 -1.04 -17.77
CA GLN A 62 6.79 -2.10 -18.73
C GLN A 62 6.83 -1.61 -20.19
N ILE A 63 6.23 -0.45 -20.48
CA ILE A 63 6.32 0.22 -21.79
C ILE A 63 7.77 0.54 -22.10
N GLN A 64 8.44 1.25 -21.18
CA GLN A 64 9.81 1.72 -21.39
C GLN A 64 10.83 0.58 -21.51
N MET A 65 10.63 -0.54 -20.79
CA MET A 65 11.46 -1.75 -20.96
C MET A 65 11.29 -2.36 -22.35
N SER A 66 10.06 -2.39 -22.87
CA SER A 66 9.77 -2.93 -24.20
C SER A 66 10.39 -2.10 -25.33
N GLU A 67 10.60 -0.79 -25.09
CA GLU A 67 11.24 0.15 -26.02
C GLU A 67 12.77 0.24 -25.84
N GLY A 68 13.34 -0.46 -24.86
CA GLY A 68 14.78 -0.44 -24.57
C GLY A 68 15.26 0.79 -23.80
N TRP A 69 14.37 1.57 -23.17
CA TRP A 69 14.72 2.76 -22.40
C TRP A 69 15.16 2.39 -20.98
N PHE A 70 16.40 1.93 -20.86
CA PHE A 70 16.92 1.38 -19.60
C PHE A 70 16.81 2.35 -18.42
N LEU A 71 17.34 3.58 -18.53
CA LEU A 71 17.38 4.48 -17.39
C LEU A 71 15.99 4.94 -16.94
N ALA A 72 15.09 5.20 -17.90
CA ALA A 72 13.72 5.61 -17.61
C ALA A 72 12.95 4.48 -16.92
N SER A 73 13.04 3.26 -17.47
CA SER A 73 12.36 2.10 -16.90
C SER A 73 12.88 1.73 -15.51
N LEU A 74 14.19 1.85 -15.28
CA LEU A 74 14.78 1.66 -13.96
C LEU A 74 14.27 2.67 -12.93
N LEU A 75 14.11 3.94 -13.33
CA LEU A 75 13.57 4.97 -12.45
C LEU A 75 12.12 4.66 -12.05
N GLN A 76 11.28 4.28 -13.02
CA GLN A 76 9.89 3.89 -12.77
C GLN A 76 9.81 2.67 -11.85
N LEU A 77 10.63 1.66 -12.08
CA LEU A 77 10.71 0.46 -11.25
C LEU A 77 11.14 0.78 -9.81
N HIS A 78 12.13 1.65 -9.65
CA HIS A 78 12.61 2.10 -8.34
C HIS A 78 11.52 2.86 -7.58
N GLN A 79 10.75 3.72 -8.24
CA GLN A 79 9.63 4.44 -7.63
C GLN A 79 8.54 3.47 -7.15
N ALA A 80 8.14 2.51 -7.99
CA ALA A 80 7.18 1.48 -7.60
C ALA A 80 7.69 0.62 -6.43
N HIS A 81 8.95 0.17 -6.50
CA HIS A 81 9.58 -0.64 -5.45
C HIS A 81 9.67 0.10 -4.11
N SER A 82 10.10 1.36 -4.13
CA SER A 82 10.23 2.20 -2.93
C SER A 82 8.88 2.40 -2.24
N LYS A 83 7.84 2.67 -3.04
CA LYS A 83 6.46 2.73 -2.55
C LYS A 83 6.08 1.42 -1.89
N LEU A 84 6.14 0.29 -2.62
CA LEU A 84 5.70 -1.03 -2.14
C LEU A 84 6.42 -1.44 -0.84
N THR A 85 7.71 -1.14 -0.75
CA THR A 85 8.51 -1.38 0.46
C THR A 85 8.00 -0.55 1.64
N SER A 86 7.73 0.74 1.43
CA SER A 86 7.16 1.62 2.45
C SER A 86 5.77 1.13 2.89
N PHE A 87 4.90 0.74 1.96
CA PHE A 87 3.58 0.20 2.30
C PHE A 87 3.66 -1.12 3.08
N GLY A 88 4.56 -2.04 2.68
CA GLY A 88 4.77 -3.29 3.39
C GLY A 88 5.24 -3.08 4.83
N SER A 89 6.22 -2.18 5.03
CA SER A 89 6.70 -1.84 6.38
C SER A 89 5.62 -1.19 7.26
N ALA A 90 4.81 -0.28 6.70
CA ALA A 90 3.69 0.32 7.39
C ALA A 90 2.57 -0.69 7.72
N ALA A 91 2.30 -1.66 6.83
CA ALA A 91 1.36 -2.74 7.09
C ALA A 91 1.83 -3.63 8.24
N GLN A 92 3.10 -4.05 8.23
CA GLN A 92 3.70 -4.84 9.29
C GLN A 92 3.67 -4.12 10.65
N ALA A 93 3.98 -2.82 10.67
CA ALA A 93 3.91 -2.01 11.89
C ALA A 93 2.48 -1.96 12.48
N ARG A 94 1.45 -1.84 11.63
CA ARG A 94 0.05 -1.87 12.09
C ARG A 94 -0.34 -3.23 12.69
N GLU A 95 0.18 -4.33 12.17
CA GLU A 95 -0.07 -5.67 12.71
C GLU A 95 0.65 -5.91 14.05
N THR A 96 1.89 -5.43 14.20
CA THR A 96 2.65 -5.56 15.45
C THR A 96 2.06 -4.68 16.56
N THR A 97 1.61 -3.46 16.26
CA THR A 97 0.92 -2.59 17.24
C THR A 97 -0.40 -3.21 17.71
N LYS A 98 -1.18 -3.85 16.81
CA LYS A 98 -2.42 -4.56 17.19
C LYS A 98 -2.16 -5.75 18.13
N ARG A 99 -1.02 -6.44 17.97
CA ARG A 99 -0.60 -7.51 18.90
C ARG A 99 -0.07 -6.97 20.24
N GLY A 100 0.53 -5.78 20.25
CA GLY A 100 1.01 -5.13 21.48
C GLY A 100 -0.10 -4.55 22.38
N MET A 101 -1.27 -4.25 21.83
CA MET A 101 -2.39 -3.68 22.60
C MET A 101 -3.26 -4.70 23.34
N PHE A 102 -3.09 -6.01 23.10
CA PHE A 102 -3.83 -7.08 23.79
C PHE A 102 -3.08 -7.67 25.00
N GLY A 103 -2.12 -6.91 25.56
CA GLY A 103 -1.28 -7.35 26.67
C GLY A 103 -0.99 -6.24 27.67
N SER A 104 -1.99 -5.85 28.46
CA SER A 104 -1.82 -5.14 29.74
C SER A 104 -2.67 -5.94 30.74
N THR A 105 -2.19 -6.48 31.87
CA THR A 105 -1.43 -5.84 32.94
C THR A 105 -0.76 -6.91 33.83
N SER A 106 0.57 -6.89 33.97
CA SER A 106 1.22 -7.47 35.16
C SER A 106 1.49 -6.32 36.13
N LYS A 107 0.53 -6.03 37.00
CA LYS A 107 0.75 -5.12 38.13
C LYS A 107 1.82 -5.74 39.01
N THR A 108 2.94 -5.05 39.18
CA THR A 108 3.91 -5.33 40.24
C THR A 108 3.21 -5.09 41.59
N CYS A 109 3.05 -6.15 42.39
CA CYS A 109 2.63 -6.03 43.79
C CYS A 109 3.79 -5.45 44.63
N PRO A 110 3.55 -4.43 45.48
CA PRO A 110 4.50 -4.02 46.51
C PRO A 110 4.65 -5.10 47.60
N PRO A 111 5.81 -5.20 48.28
CA PRO A 111 6.00 -6.12 49.39
C PRO A 111 5.11 -5.74 50.59
N GLY A 112 4.39 -6.73 51.14
CA GLY A 112 3.52 -6.57 52.31
C GLY A 112 4.28 -6.28 53.61
N PRO A 113 3.58 -5.80 54.67
CA PRO A 113 4.20 -5.31 55.90
C PRO A 113 4.80 -6.44 56.77
N PRO A 114 5.79 -6.14 57.64
CA PRO A 114 6.41 -7.13 58.50
C PRO A 114 5.44 -7.65 59.57
N SER A 115 5.36 -8.98 59.70
CA SER A 115 4.55 -9.66 60.72
C SER A 115 5.23 -9.57 62.08
N ILE A 116 4.50 -9.09 63.09
CA ILE A 116 4.89 -9.15 64.52
C ILE A 116 4.45 -10.51 65.06
N PRO A 117 5.33 -11.38 65.59
CA PRO A 117 4.90 -12.57 66.30
C PRO A 117 4.73 -12.26 67.80
N GLY A 118 3.48 -12.32 68.26
CA GLY A 118 3.12 -12.49 69.66
C GLY A 118 2.43 -13.85 69.82
N CYS A 119 3.15 -14.81 70.39
CA CYS A 119 2.77 -15.99 71.18
C CYS A 119 3.89 -17.04 71.11
#